data_AF-A0A851V9C8-F1
#
_entry.id   AF-A0A851V9C8-F1
#
_cell.length_a   1.000
_cell.length_b   1.000
_cell.length_c   1.000
_cell.angle_alpha   90.00
_cell.angle_beta   90.00
_cell.angle_gamma   90.00
#
_symmetry.space_group_name_H-M   'P 1'
#
loop_
_entity.id
_entity.type
_entity.pdbx_description
1 polymer ?
#
loop_
_entity_poly.entity_id
_entity_poly.type
_entity_poly.pdbx_seq_one_letter_code
_entity_poly.pdbx_strand_id
1 'polypeptide(L)'
;DVQYSDIDYMERNLDFTLSPKFAGLPALINKIKAEGMRFIIILDPAISVNETDYPAFLRGLDNDVFIKRPDSNEILYNKVWPFLPNVEIDESLPHEQIVERFGAHCAFPDFFRNSTAEWWKNEILEVYNNTNTSQSLKFDGLWIDMNEPACFINGAMGGCKNNLLNNPPYMPNLAYRSEGLTYKAPCMEARQHLADGTPVRHYDVHNLYGWSQTKITLEALQAATKERGIVISRSTYPSSGRWAGHWLGDNTAIWDHLHKSIIGTCQEKGLHSWDRQIMGWLGLGLSQAVQPSFSNSFLFQRQDPAFWNSTFHDISRNVLNIRYTLLPYLYTLLHDAHAHGSTVVRPLLHEFVEDRVTWDIDEQFLWGPALLISPVLKQNNRSVNAYFPNARWYDYHTDTDTGFRRQFQNLSAPLEHINLHIRGGHILPWQRPANTTAYSRKNPLGLTVALDDALFAEGHLYWDDGVRIGTA
;
A
#
# COMPACT_ATOMS: atom_id res chain seq x y z
N ASP A 1 -0.62 10.79 11.64
CA ASP A 1 -0.45 11.50 10.35
C ASP A 1 -1.59 11.33 9.36
N VAL A 2 -1.94 10.11 8.94
CA VAL A 2 -2.81 9.89 7.77
C VAL A 2 -4.15 9.30 8.18
N GLN A 3 -5.25 9.83 7.65
CA GLN A 3 -6.58 9.21 7.67
C GLN A 3 -6.97 8.83 6.24
N TYR A 4 -7.83 7.83 6.07
CA TYR A 4 -8.33 7.41 4.77
C TYR A 4 -9.85 7.24 4.76
N SER A 5 -10.41 7.09 3.56
CA SER A 5 -11.73 6.53 3.32
C SER A 5 -11.65 5.48 2.21
N ASP A 6 -12.30 4.35 2.44
CA ASP A 6 -12.58 3.34 1.41
C ASP A 6 -13.72 3.83 0.48
N ILE A 7 -14.16 2.98 -0.45
CA ILE A 7 -15.15 3.27 -1.50
C ILE A 7 -16.49 3.83 -0.97
N ASP A 8 -16.76 3.71 0.34
CA ASP A 8 -17.97 4.24 0.99
C ASP A 8 -18.20 5.74 0.77
N TYR A 9 -17.11 6.51 0.56
CA TYR A 9 -17.24 7.95 0.27
C TYR A 9 -17.83 8.21 -1.11
N MET A 10 -17.72 7.25 -2.03
CA MET A 10 -18.22 7.35 -3.39
C MET A 10 -19.72 7.09 -3.42
N GLU A 11 -20.45 7.77 -4.30
CA GLU A 11 -21.86 7.48 -4.52
C GLU A 11 -21.99 6.13 -5.23
N ARG A 12 -22.56 5.12 -4.56
CA ARG A 12 -22.73 3.75 -5.10
C ARG A 12 -21.42 3.13 -5.62
N ASN A 13 -20.29 3.48 -5.01
CA ASN A 13 -18.96 3.02 -5.40
C ASN A 13 -18.54 3.49 -6.80
N LEU A 14 -19.08 4.63 -7.27
CA LEU A 14 -18.69 5.26 -8.52
C LEU A 14 -17.46 6.14 -8.30
N ASP A 15 -16.37 5.80 -8.97
CA ASP A 15 -15.14 6.60 -8.96
C ASP A 15 -15.42 8.10 -9.23
N PHE A 16 -14.65 8.99 -8.61
CA PHE A 16 -14.79 10.45 -8.77
C PHE A 16 -16.12 11.09 -8.31
N THR A 17 -16.99 10.34 -7.64
CA THR A 17 -18.23 10.88 -7.06
C THR A 17 -18.12 11.05 -5.53
N LEU A 18 -19.05 11.81 -4.95
CA LEU A 18 -19.17 11.98 -3.49
C LEU A 18 -20.59 11.61 -3.04
N SER A 19 -20.69 10.58 -2.22
CA SER A 19 -21.94 10.11 -1.62
C SER A 19 -22.61 11.24 -0.81
N PRO A 20 -23.94 11.40 -0.90
CA PRO A 20 -24.68 12.31 -0.03
C PRO A 20 -24.46 12.05 1.47
N LYS A 21 -24.21 10.79 1.85
CA LYS A 21 -23.87 10.41 3.24
C LYS A 21 -22.51 10.97 3.69
N PHE A 22 -21.65 11.32 2.73
CA PHE A 22 -20.31 11.88 2.93
C PHE A 22 -20.21 13.35 2.51
N ALA A 23 -21.33 14.08 2.38
CA ALA A 23 -21.30 15.50 2.00
C ALA A 23 -20.43 16.39 2.92
N GLY A 24 -20.19 15.97 4.18
CA GLY A 24 -19.28 16.65 5.12
C GLY A 24 -17.81 16.27 5.01
N LEU A 25 -17.45 15.29 4.18
CA LEU A 25 -16.07 14.79 4.04
C LEU A 25 -15.08 15.88 3.59
N PRO A 26 -15.38 16.74 2.59
CA PRO A 26 -14.51 17.86 2.22
C PRO A 26 -14.16 18.77 3.41
N ALA A 27 -15.14 19.08 4.27
CA ALA A 27 -14.92 19.89 5.47
C ALA A 27 -14.03 19.17 6.50
N LEU A 28 -14.23 17.86 6.68
CA LEU A 28 -13.38 17.04 7.56
C LEU A 28 -11.93 17.02 7.07
N ILE A 29 -11.70 16.78 5.78
CA ILE A 29 -10.36 16.76 5.17
C ILE A 29 -9.65 18.08 5.43
N ASN A 30 -10.32 19.20 5.13
CA ASN A 30 -9.73 20.54 5.33
C ASN A 30 -9.40 20.80 6.80
N LYS A 31 -10.29 20.39 7.73
CA LYS A 31 -10.06 20.53 9.17
C LYS A 31 -8.83 19.76 9.65
N ILE A 32 -8.75 18.46 9.38
CA ILE A 32 -7.65 17.63 9.89
C ILE A 32 -6.30 18.04 9.25
N LYS A 33 -6.32 18.51 8.00
CA LYS A 33 -5.12 19.04 7.34
C LYS A 33 -4.63 20.33 7.99
N ALA A 34 -5.54 21.23 8.38
CA ALA A 34 -5.18 22.42 9.15
C ALA A 34 -4.57 22.06 10.52
N GLU A 35 -4.94 20.90 11.08
CA GLU A 35 -4.37 20.34 12.31
C GLU A 35 -3.06 19.55 12.08
N GLY A 36 -2.54 19.51 10.85
CA GLY A 36 -1.28 18.87 10.50
C GLY A 36 -1.38 17.37 10.19
N MET A 37 -2.56 16.88 9.86
CA MET A 37 -2.77 15.54 9.30
C MET A 37 -2.78 15.56 7.75
N ARG A 38 -2.85 14.37 7.15
CA ARG A 38 -2.92 14.13 5.71
C ARG A 38 -4.08 13.17 5.42
N PHE A 39 -4.59 13.17 4.19
CA PHE A 39 -5.72 12.32 3.80
C PHE A 39 -5.44 11.54 2.51
N ILE A 40 -5.81 10.25 2.48
CA ILE A 40 -5.70 9.40 1.29
C ILE A 40 -7.10 8.91 0.90
N ILE A 41 -7.42 8.93 -0.39
CA ILE A 41 -8.63 8.30 -0.95
C ILE A 41 -8.25 7.09 -1.78
N ILE A 42 -9.15 6.10 -1.82
CA ILE A 42 -9.08 4.98 -2.76
C ILE A 42 -9.64 5.37 -4.13
N LEU A 43 -9.16 4.75 -5.21
CA LEU A 43 -9.71 4.80 -6.56
C LEU A 43 -9.61 3.41 -7.19
N ASP A 44 -10.67 2.98 -7.87
CA ASP A 44 -10.71 1.72 -8.60
C ASP A 44 -10.68 1.96 -10.11
N PRO A 45 -10.01 1.11 -10.91
CA PRO A 45 -9.90 1.37 -12.34
C PRO A 45 -11.24 1.22 -13.09
N ALA A 46 -12.21 0.48 -12.53
CA ALA A 46 -13.43 0.10 -13.23
C ALA A 46 -14.48 1.22 -13.23
N ILE A 47 -14.85 1.73 -14.40
CA ILE A 47 -15.80 2.84 -14.55
C ILE A 47 -17.18 2.31 -14.93
N SER A 48 -18.22 2.62 -14.12
CA SER A 48 -19.61 2.26 -14.41
C SER A 48 -20.11 2.88 -15.72
N VAL A 49 -20.89 2.12 -16.50
CA VAL A 49 -21.39 2.52 -17.81
C VAL A 49 -22.92 2.61 -17.85
N ASN A 50 -23.61 2.24 -16.77
CA ASN A 50 -25.07 2.26 -16.69
C ASN A 50 -25.64 3.61 -16.20
N GLU A 51 -24.78 4.61 -16.04
CA GLU A 51 -25.15 5.92 -15.53
C GLU A 51 -25.56 6.87 -16.65
N THR A 52 -26.54 7.74 -16.39
CA THR A 52 -27.07 8.67 -17.40
C THR A 52 -26.22 9.95 -17.53
N ASP A 53 -25.72 10.48 -16.43
CA ASP A 53 -24.89 11.69 -16.38
C ASP A 53 -23.67 11.42 -15.49
N TYR A 54 -22.65 10.81 -16.09
CA TYR A 54 -21.42 10.45 -15.39
C TYR A 54 -20.20 10.90 -16.20
N PRO A 55 -19.65 12.09 -15.89
CA PRO A 55 -18.59 12.71 -16.69
C PRO A 55 -17.37 11.82 -16.90
N ALA A 56 -16.96 11.06 -15.89
CA ALA A 56 -15.81 10.16 -16.01
C ALA A 56 -16.01 9.11 -17.11
N PHE A 57 -17.19 8.51 -17.20
CA PHE A 57 -17.52 7.57 -18.27
C PHE A 57 -17.67 8.27 -19.62
N LEU A 58 -18.44 9.36 -19.68
CA LEU A 58 -18.72 10.07 -20.93
C LEU A 58 -17.44 10.63 -21.57
N ARG A 59 -16.57 11.28 -20.79
CA ARG A 59 -15.27 11.76 -21.26
C ARG A 59 -14.32 10.61 -21.61
N GLY A 60 -14.38 9.50 -20.87
CA GLY A 60 -13.60 8.31 -21.21
C GLY A 60 -14.01 7.71 -22.57
N LEU A 61 -15.32 7.71 -22.85
CA LEU A 61 -15.85 7.29 -24.15
C LEU A 61 -15.40 8.23 -25.27
N ASP A 62 -15.49 9.54 -25.06
CA ASP A 62 -15.09 10.56 -26.04
C ASP A 62 -13.58 10.50 -26.35
N ASN A 63 -12.74 10.15 -25.36
CA ASN A 63 -11.29 10.05 -25.50
C ASN A 63 -10.79 8.64 -25.88
N ASP A 64 -11.71 7.72 -26.17
CA ASP A 64 -11.44 6.32 -26.50
C ASP A 64 -10.47 5.63 -25.53
N VAL A 65 -10.74 5.71 -24.23
CA VAL A 65 -9.80 5.21 -23.20
C VAL A 65 -10.05 3.75 -22.81
N PHE A 66 -11.22 3.19 -23.11
CA PHE A 66 -11.62 1.88 -22.59
C PHE A 66 -11.09 0.70 -23.41
N ILE A 67 -10.81 -0.41 -22.72
CA ILE A 67 -10.47 -1.70 -23.29
C ILE A 67 -11.64 -2.24 -24.11
N LYS A 68 -11.34 -2.76 -25.29
CA LYS A 68 -12.32 -3.23 -26.28
C LYS A 68 -12.19 -4.72 -26.56
N ARG A 69 -13.23 -5.29 -27.16
CA ARG A 69 -13.16 -6.63 -27.76
C ARG A 69 -12.16 -6.67 -28.94
N PRO A 70 -11.60 -7.85 -29.29
CA PRO A 70 -10.53 -7.98 -30.31
C PRO A 70 -10.95 -7.53 -31.73
N ASP A 71 -12.18 -7.79 -32.14
CA ASP A 71 -12.66 -7.61 -33.52
C ASP A 71 -13.82 -6.60 -33.64
N SER A 72 -14.02 -5.77 -32.63
CA SER A 72 -15.04 -4.72 -32.65
C SER A 72 -14.57 -3.48 -31.89
N ASN A 73 -15.28 -2.37 -32.10
CA ASN A 73 -15.11 -1.18 -31.28
C ASN A 73 -15.97 -1.21 -30.02
N GLU A 74 -16.56 -2.37 -29.70
CA GLU A 74 -17.36 -2.56 -28.49
C GLU A 74 -16.45 -2.63 -27.26
N ILE A 75 -16.82 -1.87 -26.23
CA ILE A 75 -16.16 -1.90 -24.94
C ILE A 75 -16.34 -3.29 -24.31
N LEU A 76 -15.29 -3.79 -23.68
CA LEU A 76 -15.36 -5.02 -22.89
C LEU A 76 -15.94 -4.70 -21.51
N TYR A 77 -17.18 -5.11 -21.27
CA TYR A 77 -17.85 -4.90 -19.98
C TYR A 77 -17.62 -6.04 -18.99
N ASN A 78 -17.40 -5.69 -17.72
CA ASN A 78 -17.36 -6.62 -16.58
C ASN A 78 -18.21 -6.05 -15.41
N LYS A 79 -18.07 -6.59 -14.20
CA LYS A 79 -18.69 -6.10 -12.97
C LYS A 79 -17.65 -6.04 -11.85
N VAL A 80 -17.66 -4.94 -11.09
CA VAL A 80 -16.86 -4.75 -9.87
C VAL A 80 -17.77 -4.11 -8.81
N TRP A 81 -17.29 -3.14 -8.04
CA TRP A 81 -18.01 -2.50 -6.94
C TRP A 81 -19.19 -1.60 -7.32
N PRO A 82 -19.20 -0.89 -8.46
CA PRO A 82 -20.31 -0.01 -8.80
C PRO A 82 -21.68 -0.71 -8.83
N PHE A 83 -22.69 -0.08 -8.22
CA PHE A 83 -24.07 -0.57 -8.25
C PHE A 83 -24.93 0.19 -9.27
N LEU A 84 -25.91 -0.50 -9.85
CA LEU A 84 -26.89 0.07 -10.78
C LEU A 84 -27.65 1.25 -10.14
N PRO A 85 -28.11 2.23 -10.95
CA PRO A 85 -28.94 3.32 -10.44
C PRO A 85 -30.35 2.81 -10.10
N ASN A 86 -30.98 3.43 -9.10
CA ASN A 86 -32.37 3.16 -8.69
C ASN A 86 -32.65 1.69 -8.30
N VAL A 87 -31.65 0.99 -7.74
CA VAL A 87 -31.84 -0.34 -7.15
C VAL A 87 -31.73 -0.27 -5.63
N GLU A 88 -32.51 -1.09 -4.95
CA GLU A 88 -32.38 -1.32 -3.50
C GLU A 88 -31.56 -2.60 -3.30
N ILE A 89 -30.44 -2.48 -2.60
CA ILE A 89 -29.51 -3.59 -2.40
C ILE A 89 -29.99 -4.42 -1.23
N ASP A 90 -30.31 -5.69 -1.48
CA ASP A 90 -30.56 -6.67 -0.43
C ASP A 90 -29.22 -7.23 0.09
N GLU A 91 -28.71 -6.61 1.15
CA GLU A 91 -27.46 -6.99 1.82
C GLU A 91 -27.51 -8.38 2.48
N SER A 92 -28.69 -9.02 2.56
CA SER A 92 -28.81 -10.39 3.08
C SER A 92 -28.39 -11.46 2.07
N LEU A 93 -28.28 -11.10 0.78
CA LEU A 93 -27.91 -12.03 -0.27
C LEU A 93 -26.40 -12.33 -0.26
N PRO A 94 -25.99 -13.53 -0.72
CA PRO A 94 -24.59 -13.81 -0.98
C PRO A 94 -23.98 -12.79 -1.96
N HIS A 95 -22.72 -12.41 -1.75
CA HIS A 95 -22.05 -11.38 -2.55
C HIS A 95 -22.14 -11.64 -4.06
N GLU A 96 -22.00 -12.89 -4.52
CA GLU A 96 -22.13 -13.25 -5.93
C GLU A 96 -23.51 -12.90 -6.50
N GLN A 97 -24.58 -13.10 -5.73
CA GLN A 97 -25.94 -12.73 -6.14
C GLN A 97 -26.16 -11.21 -6.10
N ILE A 98 -25.52 -10.51 -5.17
CA ILE A 98 -25.52 -9.04 -5.12
C ILE A 98 -24.88 -8.49 -6.40
N VAL A 99 -23.71 -8.99 -6.78
CA VAL A 99 -23.02 -8.60 -8.01
C VAL A 99 -23.86 -8.92 -9.25
N GLU A 100 -24.42 -10.13 -9.31
CA GLU A 100 -25.23 -10.57 -10.45
C GLU A 100 -26.46 -9.67 -10.64
N ARG A 101 -27.19 -9.37 -9.57
CA ARG A 101 -28.47 -8.64 -9.63
C ARG A 101 -28.33 -7.12 -9.65
N PHE A 102 -27.39 -6.59 -8.88
CA PHE A 102 -27.30 -5.16 -8.59
C PHE A 102 -26.01 -4.50 -9.09
N GLY A 103 -24.98 -5.30 -9.42
CA GLY A 103 -23.72 -4.77 -9.95
C GLY A 103 -23.90 -4.13 -11.33
N ALA A 104 -23.40 -2.91 -11.49
CA ALA A 104 -23.37 -2.21 -12.76
C ALA A 104 -22.32 -2.80 -13.70
N HIS A 105 -22.56 -2.66 -14.99
CA HIS A 105 -21.54 -2.93 -16.00
C HIS A 105 -20.43 -1.89 -15.88
N CYS A 106 -19.19 -2.37 -15.90
CA CYS A 106 -18.01 -1.55 -15.77
C CYS A 106 -17.09 -1.72 -16.98
N ALA A 107 -16.47 -0.63 -17.39
CA ALA A 107 -15.43 -0.57 -18.41
C ALA A 107 -14.07 -0.35 -17.75
N PHE A 108 -13.04 -1.05 -18.24
CA PHE A 108 -11.66 -0.85 -17.78
C PHE A 108 -10.92 0.10 -18.71
N PRO A 109 -10.31 1.17 -18.21
CA PRO A 109 -9.39 2.01 -18.98
C PRO A 109 -8.13 1.25 -19.39
N ASP A 110 -7.60 1.56 -20.56
CA ASP A 110 -6.34 1.08 -21.10
C ASP A 110 -5.23 2.07 -20.75
N PHE A 111 -4.60 1.87 -19.58
CA PHE A 111 -3.63 2.83 -19.01
C PHE A 111 -2.30 2.91 -19.77
N PHE A 112 -2.09 2.10 -20.80
CA PHE A 112 -0.95 2.25 -21.70
C PHE A 112 -1.09 3.43 -22.67
N ARG A 113 -2.32 3.90 -22.92
CA ARG A 113 -2.58 4.97 -23.87
C ARG A 113 -2.30 6.34 -23.27
N ASN A 114 -1.71 7.23 -24.07
CA ASN A 114 -1.54 8.64 -23.71
C ASN A 114 -2.89 9.36 -23.49
N SER A 115 -3.95 8.98 -24.23
CA SER A 115 -5.29 9.54 -24.02
C SER A 115 -5.85 9.17 -22.65
N THR A 116 -5.64 7.93 -22.20
CA THR A 116 -6.04 7.48 -20.86
C THR A 116 -5.27 8.21 -19.77
N ALA A 117 -3.98 8.48 -19.97
CA ALA A 117 -3.18 9.25 -19.02
C ALA A 117 -3.73 10.67 -18.80
N GLU A 118 -4.09 11.37 -19.89
CA GLU A 118 -4.68 12.71 -19.80
C GLU A 118 -6.10 12.67 -19.21
N TRP A 119 -6.93 11.70 -19.61
CA TRP A 119 -8.26 11.51 -19.03
C TRP A 119 -8.18 11.27 -17.52
N TRP A 120 -7.40 10.28 -17.08
CA TRP A 120 -7.25 9.92 -15.66
C TRP A 120 -6.75 11.11 -14.82
N LYS A 121 -5.78 11.85 -15.35
CA LYS A 121 -5.28 13.07 -14.74
C LYS A 121 -6.35 14.14 -14.59
N ASN A 122 -7.18 14.36 -15.61
CA ASN A 122 -8.25 15.34 -15.57
C ASN A 122 -9.32 14.96 -14.54
N GLU A 123 -9.73 13.69 -14.48
CA GLU A 123 -10.69 13.22 -13.46
C GLU A 123 -10.17 13.46 -12.03
N ILE A 124 -8.89 13.11 -11.77
CA ILE A 124 -8.24 13.35 -10.47
C ILE A 124 -8.16 14.84 -10.13
N LEU A 125 -7.85 15.69 -11.12
CA LEU A 125 -7.80 17.14 -10.94
C LEU A 125 -9.18 17.73 -10.64
N GLU A 126 -10.25 17.22 -11.26
CA GLU A 126 -11.63 17.63 -11.00
C GLU A 126 -12.11 17.22 -9.61
N VAL A 127 -11.71 16.04 -9.10
CA VAL A 127 -12.00 15.68 -7.69
C VAL A 127 -11.27 16.63 -6.73
N TYR A 128 -10.00 16.94 -7.02
CA TYR A 128 -9.22 17.83 -6.16
C TYR A 128 -9.72 19.27 -6.20
N ASN A 129 -10.10 19.78 -7.37
CA ASN A 129 -10.56 21.15 -7.63
C ASN A 129 -11.94 21.15 -8.30
N ASN A 130 -12.93 20.58 -7.62
CA ASN A 130 -14.29 20.51 -8.13
C ASN A 130 -14.87 21.93 -8.34
N THR A 131 -15.61 22.12 -9.44
CA THR A 131 -16.29 23.39 -9.74
C THR A 131 -17.23 23.81 -8.62
N ASN A 132 -17.86 22.85 -7.95
CA ASN A 132 -18.45 23.05 -6.64
C ASN A 132 -17.39 22.84 -5.56
N THR A 133 -16.87 23.94 -5.02
CA THR A 133 -15.82 23.91 -4.00
C THR A 133 -16.22 23.15 -2.73
N SER A 134 -17.53 23.01 -2.44
CA SER A 134 -18.00 22.22 -1.30
C SER A 134 -17.85 20.71 -1.50
N GLN A 135 -17.51 20.25 -2.70
CA GLN A 135 -17.27 18.84 -3.05
C GLN A 135 -15.79 18.56 -3.35
N SER A 136 -14.91 19.56 -3.31
CA SER A 136 -13.46 19.37 -3.55
C SER A 136 -12.82 18.52 -2.45
N LEU A 137 -12.23 17.39 -2.82
CA LEU A 137 -11.51 16.52 -1.88
C LEU A 137 -10.01 16.81 -1.94
N LYS A 138 -9.48 17.51 -0.92
CA LYS A 138 -8.06 17.90 -0.86
C LYS A 138 -7.17 16.77 -0.34
N PHE A 139 -7.11 15.64 -1.05
CA PHE A 139 -6.25 14.50 -0.70
C PHE A 139 -4.74 14.82 -0.80
N ASP A 140 -3.90 13.99 -0.19
CA ASP A 140 -2.44 14.08 -0.16
C ASP A 140 -1.76 12.85 -0.78
N GLY A 141 -2.52 11.78 -0.98
CA GLY A 141 -2.10 10.54 -1.62
C GLY A 141 -3.28 9.83 -2.23
N LEU A 142 -2.99 8.87 -3.10
CA LEU A 142 -3.98 8.04 -3.78
C LEU A 142 -3.68 6.57 -3.52
N TRP A 143 -4.73 5.80 -3.25
CA TRP A 143 -4.68 4.36 -3.14
C TRP A 143 -5.39 3.78 -4.36
N ILE A 144 -4.64 3.21 -5.31
CA ILE A 144 -5.20 2.53 -6.48
C ILE A 144 -5.33 1.04 -6.17
N ASP A 145 -6.57 0.57 -6.11
CA ASP A 145 -6.89 -0.81 -5.78
C ASP A 145 -7.63 -1.50 -6.93
N MET A 146 -7.92 -2.79 -6.78
CA MET A 146 -8.68 -3.58 -7.73
C MET A 146 -8.05 -3.64 -9.14
N ASN A 147 -6.74 -3.39 -9.21
CA ASN A 147 -6.01 -3.11 -10.44
C ASN A 147 -5.11 -4.26 -10.94
N GLU A 148 -5.47 -5.52 -10.64
CA GLU A 148 -4.88 -6.68 -11.30
C GLU A 148 -5.03 -6.68 -12.83
N PRO A 149 -6.19 -6.37 -13.46
CA PRO A 149 -7.48 -5.83 -12.96
C PRO A 149 -8.45 -6.90 -12.44
N ALA A 150 -9.00 -6.66 -11.24
CA ALA A 150 -9.93 -7.58 -10.59
C ALA A 150 -11.34 -7.48 -11.18
N CYS A 151 -11.97 -8.64 -11.37
CA CYS A 151 -13.32 -8.76 -11.90
C CYS A 151 -14.16 -9.68 -11.00
N PHE A 152 -15.45 -9.36 -10.80
CA PHE A 152 -16.37 -10.23 -10.07
C PHE A 152 -17.04 -11.26 -10.96
N ILE A 153 -16.97 -11.12 -12.28
CA ILE A 153 -17.34 -12.15 -13.23
C ILE A 153 -16.12 -12.59 -14.04
N ASN A 154 -16.05 -13.88 -14.36
CA ASN A 154 -14.95 -14.44 -15.15
C ASN A 154 -15.05 -13.95 -16.60
N GLY A 155 -14.01 -13.29 -17.10
CA GLY A 155 -13.93 -12.83 -18.48
C GLY A 155 -14.68 -11.53 -18.73
N ALA A 156 -15.87 -11.61 -19.34
CA ALA A 156 -16.66 -10.42 -19.68
C ALA A 156 -18.15 -10.76 -19.77
N MET A 157 -18.99 -9.74 -19.69
CA MET A 157 -20.41 -9.83 -20.03
C MET A 157 -20.55 -10.38 -21.45
N GLY A 158 -21.40 -11.40 -21.65
CA GLY A 158 -21.53 -12.10 -22.94
C GLY A 158 -20.42 -13.10 -23.27
N GLY A 159 -19.51 -13.36 -22.32
CA GLY A 159 -18.46 -14.37 -22.42
C GLY A 159 -17.26 -13.97 -23.29
N CYS A 160 -16.30 -14.89 -23.34
CA CYS A 160 -15.08 -14.79 -24.14
C CYS A 160 -15.14 -15.75 -25.34
N LYS A 161 -14.59 -15.34 -26.48
CA LYS A 161 -14.63 -16.03 -27.77
C LYS A 161 -13.40 -16.90 -28.02
N ASN A 162 -12.21 -16.50 -27.54
CA ASN A 162 -10.96 -17.17 -27.90
C ASN A 162 -10.55 -18.22 -26.86
N ASN A 163 -10.92 -19.48 -27.07
CA ASN A 163 -10.57 -20.54 -26.13
C ASN A 163 -9.06 -20.79 -25.98
N LEU A 164 -8.26 -20.57 -27.03
CA LEU A 164 -6.80 -20.79 -26.95
C LEU A 164 -6.09 -19.74 -26.08
N LEU A 165 -6.62 -18.53 -25.99
CA LEU A 165 -6.08 -17.49 -25.10
C LEU A 165 -6.59 -17.65 -23.67
N ASN A 166 -7.88 -17.96 -23.50
CA ASN A 166 -8.47 -18.11 -22.16
C ASN A 166 -8.09 -19.44 -21.50
N ASN A 167 -7.89 -20.50 -22.29
CA ASN A 167 -7.47 -21.83 -21.89
C ASN A 167 -6.23 -22.27 -22.71
N PRO A 168 -5.05 -21.69 -22.46
CA PRO A 168 -3.85 -22.01 -23.22
C PRO A 168 -3.46 -23.49 -23.12
N PRO A 169 -2.75 -24.03 -24.14
CA PRO A 169 -2.31 -25.42 -24.16
C PRO A 169 -1.53 -25.83 -22.91
N TYR A 170 -0.79 -24.88 -22.33
CA TYR A 170 -0.23 -25.00 -21.00
C TYR A 170 -0.88 -23.97 -20.08
N MET A 171 -1.71 -24.46 -19.15
CA MET A 171 -2.21 -23.65 -18.06
C MET A 171 -1.21 -23.66 -16.91
N PRO A 172 -0.66 -22.51 -16.48
CA PRO A 172 0.21 -22.43 -15.31
C PRO A 172 -0.49 -22.92 -14.04
N ASN A 173 0.28 -23.22 -13.00
CA ASN A 173 -0.28 -23.69 -11.72
C ASN A 173 -0.87 -22.52 -10.90
N LEU A 174 -1.97 -21.95 -11.37
CA LEU A 174 -2.71 -20.87 -10.71
C LEU A 174 -3.77 -21.42 -9.74
N ALA A 175 -4.22 -20.59 -8.80
CA ALA A 175 -5.14 -21.01 -7.72
C ALA A 175 -6.43 -21.68 -8.23
N TYR A 176 -6.99 -21.19 -9.35
CA TYR A 176 -8.21 -21.71 -9.97
C TYR A 176 -7.93 -22.20 -11.39
N ARG A 177 -6.94 -23.08 -11.52
CA ARG A 177 -6.41 -23.59 -12.80
C ARG A 177 -7.50 -24.14 -13.74
N SER A 178 -8.56 -24.74 -13.21
CA SER A 178 -9.67 -25.30 -14.00
C SER A 178 -10.56 -24.23 -14.66
N GLU A 179 -10.56 -23.01 -14.13
CA GLU A 179 -11.41 -21.90 -14.58
C GLU A 179 -10.78 -21.06 -15.70
N GLY A 180 -9.54 -21.38 -16.08
CA GLY A 180 -8.81 -20.66 -17.10
C GLY A 180 -8.16 -19.36 -16.60
N LEU A 181 -7.52 -18.63 -17.51
CA LEU A 181 -6.91 -17.33 -17.20
C LEU A 181 -7.95 -16.24 -16.91
N THR A 182 -9.20 -16.46 -17.30
CA THR A 182 -10.31 -15.51 -17.12
C THR A 182 -10.88 -15.50 -15.71
N TYR A 183 -10.41 -16.38 -14.82
CA TYR A 183 -10.89 -16.41 -13.45
C TYR A 183 -10.63 -15.07 -12.75
N LYS A 184 -11.71 -14.38 -12.36
CA LYS A 184 -11.67 -13.02 -11.77
C LYS A 184 -10.84 -12.00 -12.56
N ALA A 185 -10.76 -12.15 -13.88
CA ALA A 185 -10.02 -11.26 -14.77
C ALA A 185 -10.77 -11.04 -16.11
N PRO A 186 -10.43 -9.99 -16.88
CA PRO A 186 -10.97 -9.76 -18.21
C PRO A 186 -10.67 -10.90 -19.20
N CYS A 187 -11.41 -10.94 -20.31
CA CYS A 187 -11.10 -11.86 -21.42
C CYS A 187 -9.68 -11.64 -21.95
N MET A 188 -8.92 -12.72 -22.16
CA MET A 188 -7.52 -12.65 -22.57
C MET A 188 -7.32 -12.11 -24.00
N GLU A 189 -8.34 -12.22 -24.85
CA GLU A 189 -8.38 -11.62 -26.17
C GLU A 189 -8.66 -10.11 -26.18
N ALA A 190 -8.95 -9.48 -25.04
CA ALA A 190 -9.29 -8.07 -24.99
C ALA A 190 -8.12 -7.21 -25.53
N ARG A 191 -8.45 -6.16 -26.28
CA ARG A 191 -7.49 -5.35 -27.03
C ARG A 191 -7.09 -4.10 -26.25
N GLN A 192 -5.79 -3.94 -26.07
CA GLN A 192 -5.12 -2.78 -25.49
C GLN A 192 -4.10 -2.21 -26.49
N HIS A 193 -3.56 -1.03 -26.24
CA HIS A 193 -2.58 -0.38 -27.11
C HIS A 193 -1.46 0.21 -26.28
N LEU A 194 -0.21 -0.13 -26.64
CA LEU A 194 0.97 0.49 -26.06
C LEU A 194 1.01 2.00 -26.36
N ALA A 195 1.86 2.73 -25.65
CA ALA A 195 1.98 4.18 -25.79
C ALA A 195 2.37 4.66 -27.22
N ASP A 196 2.99 3.79 -28.02
CA ASP A 196 3.33 4.04 -29.43
C ASP A 196 2.19 3.69 -30.42
N GLY A 197 1.05 3.21 -29.90
CA GLY A 197 -0.10 2.78 -30.68
C GLY A 197 -0.09 1.31 -31.09
N THR A 198 0.94 0.54 -30.73
CA THR A 198 1.02 -0.89 -31.06
C THR A 198 -0.11 -1.66 -30.37
N PRO A 199 -0.97 -2.36 -31.12
CA PRO A 199 -2.04 -3.15 -30.51
C PRO A 199 -1.45 -4.38 -29.80
N VAL A 200 -1.90 -4.63 -28.59
CA VAL A 200 -1.54 -5.77 -27.75
C VAL A 200 -2.79 -6.42 -27.19
N ARG A 201 -2.69 -7.69 -26.81
CA ARG A 201 -3.79 -8.43 -26.19
C ARG A 201 -3.61 -8.45 -24.69
N HIS A 202 -4.72 -8.49 -23.96
CA HIS A 202 -4.70 -8.62 -22.51
C HIS A 202 -3.94 -9.87 -22.05
N TYR A 203 -3.96 -10.96 -22.83
CA TYR A 203 -3.12 -12.15 -22.61
C TYR A 203 -1.64 -11.82 -22.38
N ASP A 204 -1.10 -10.87 -23.16
CA ASP A 204 0.33 -10.53 -23.16
C ASP A 204 0.67 -9.50 -22.07
N VAL A 205 -0.32 -8.70 -21.61
CA VAL A 205 -0.09 -7.54 -20.73
C VAL A 205 -0.95 -7.53 -19.46
N HIS A 206 -1.65 -8.61 -19.11
CA HIS A 206 -2.50 -8.71 -17.91
C HIS A 206 -1.71 -8.32 -16.65
N ASN A 207 -0.56 -8.95 -16.42
CA ASN A 207 0.33 -8.68 -15.29
C ASN A 207 1.00 -7.29 -15.33
N LEU A 208 0.72 -6.48 -16.34
CA LEU A 208 1.24 -5.11 -16.49
C LEU A 208 0.16 -4.04 -16.27
N TYR A 209 -1.09 -4.41 -15.96
CA TYR A 209 -2.21 -3.48 -15.87
C TYR A 209 -2.07 -2.48 -14.71
N GLY A 210 -1.91 -2.96 -13.47
CA GLY A 210 -1.67 -2.07 -12.32
C GLY A 210 -0.39 -1.26 -12.48
N TRP A 211 0.66 -1.86 -13.07
CA TRP A 211 1.90 -1.17 -13.40
C TRP A 211 1.67 0.01 -14.38
N SER A 212 0.87 -0.16 -15.44
CA SER A 212 0.62 0.90 -16.41
C SER A 212 -0.23 2.05 -15.83
N GLN A 213 -1.08 1.76 -14.84
CA GLN A 213 -1.82 2.77 -14.06
C GLN A 213 -0.93 3.54 -13.06
N THR A 214 0.12 2.91 -12.55
CA THR A 214 0.86 3.42 -11.36
C THR A 214 1.50 4.79 -11.63
N LYS A 215 2.30 4.90 -12.69
CA LYS A 215 3.07 6.11 -13.00
C LYS A 215 2.16 7.32 -13.25
N ILE A 216 1.14 7.15 -14.08
CA ILE A 216 0.23 8.24 -14.46
C ILE A 216 -0.59 8.73 -13.25
N THR A 217 -0.89 7.84 -12.30
CA THR A 217 -1.59 8.21 -11.05
C THR A 217 -0.72 9.10 -10.19
N LEU A 218 0.58 8.78 -10.09
CA LEU A 218 1.51 9.65 -9.37
C LEU A 218 1.64 11.02 -10.04
N GLU A 219 1.78 11.05 -11.37
CA GLU A 219 1.88 12.31 -12.11
C GLU A 219 0.61 13.16 -11.94
N ALA A 220 -0.57 12.53 -11.92
CA ALA A 220 -1.84 13.20 -11.64
C ALA A 220 -1.92 13.75 -10.21
N LEU A 221 -1.53 12.96 -9.22
CA LEU A 221 -1.45 13.38 -7.81
C LEU A 221 -0.52 14.59 -7.63
N GLN A 222 0.67 14.55 -8.24
CA GLN A 222 1.63 15.65 -8.20
C GLN A 222 1.12 16.89 -8.93
N ALA A 223 0.40 16.70 -10.04
CA ALA A 223 -0.24 17.79 -10.76
C ALA A 223 -1.35 18.45 -9.91
N ALA A 224 -2.11 17.68 -9.14
CA ALA A 224 -3.18 18.17 -8.28
C ALA A 224 -2.65 18.88 -7.02
N THR A 225 -1.77 18.22 -6.27
CA THR A 225 -1.30 18.68 -4.96
C THR A 225 -0.14 19.67 -5.04
N LYS A 226 0.64 19.65 -6.13
CA LYS A 226 1.95 20.31 -6.25
C LYS A 226 2.97 19.84 -5.20
N GLU A 227 2.73 18.69 -4.59
CA GLU A 227 3.61 18.03 -3.61
C GLU A 227 4.05 16.67 -4.15
N ARG A 228 5.04 16.06 -3.50
CA ARG A 228 5.58 14.74 -3.85
C ARG A 228 4.50 13.66 -3.87
N GLY A 229 3.61 13.69 -2.88
CA GLY A 229 2.52 12.74 -2.70
C GLY A 229 2.99 11.30 -2.41
N ILE A 230 2.01 10.42 -2.25
CA ILE A 230 2.20 8.97 -2.22
C ILE A 230 1.11 8.28 -3.06
N VAL A 231 1.51 7.31 -3.88
CA VAL A 231 0.59 6.32 -4.45
C VAL A 231 0.80 4.96 -3.77
N ILE A 232 -0.29 4.27 -3.47
CA ILE A 232 -0.30 2.88 -2.96
C ILE A 232 -1.03 2.02 -3.99
N SER A 233 -0.41 0.96 -4.50
CA SER A 233 -0.99 0.09 -5.56
C SER A 233 -1.05 -1.38 -5.13
N ARG A 234 -2.12 -2.09 -5.50
CA ARG A 234 -2.24 -3.53 -5.24
C ARG A 234 -1.39 -4.33 -6.20
N SER A 235 -1.73 -4.26 -7.48
CA SER A 235 -1.00 -4.99 -8.50
C SER A 235 0.35 -4.34 -8.76
N THR A 236 1.40 -5.17 -8.83
CA THR A 236 2.77 -4.74 -9.05
C THR A 236 3.48 -5.61 -10.09
N TYR A 237 4.46 -5.03 -10.77
CA TYR A 237 5.39 -5.67 -11.68
C TYR A 237 6.80 -5.13 -11.39
N PRO A 238 7.91 -5.81 -11.78
CA PRO A 238 9.23 -5.20 -11.70
C PRO A 238 9.25 -3.76 -12.23
N SER A 239 9.79 -2.83 -11.42
CA SER A 239 9.76 -1.37 -11.55
C SER A 239 8.52 -0.61 -11.02
N SER A 240 7.42 -1.26 -10.60
CA SER A 240 6.27 -0.56 -10.00
C SER A 240 6.65 0.31 -8.79
N GLY A 241 7.61 -0.15 -7.99
CA GLY A 241 8.12 0.54 -6.79
C GLY A 241 8.73 1.91 -7.06
N ARG A 242 8.97 2.22 -8.35
CA ARG A 242 9.41 3.52 -8.85
C ARG A 242 8.45 4.67 -8.65
N TRP A 243 7.17 4.34 -8.55
CA TRP A 243 6.11 5.35 -8.50
C TRP A 243 5.12 5.11 -7.38
N ALA A 244 5.10 3.94 -6.75
CA ALA A 244 4.16 3.63 -5.67
C ALA A 244 4.75 2.72 -4.60
N GLY A 245 4.17 2.82 -3.40
CA GLY A 245 4.25 1.77 -2.39
C GLY A 245 3.22 0.66 -2.64
N HIS A 246 3.30 -0.40 -1.84
CA HIS A 246 2.42 -1.57 -1.91
C HIS A 246 1.99 -1.99 -0.49
N TRP A 247 0.86 -2.69 -0.39
CA TRP A 247 0.43 -3.41 0.81
C TRP A 247 0.11 -4.85 0.42
N LEU A 248 0.37 -5.79 1.33
CA LEU A 248 0.28 -7.25 1.10
C LEU A 248 -1.13 -7.81 0.79
N GLY A 249 -2.11 -6.93 0.53
CA GLY A 249 -3.46 -7.31 0.19
C GLY A 249 -4.31 -7.73 1.40
N ASP A 250 -5.40 -8.42 1.07
CA ASP A 250 -6.48 -8.78 2.00
C ASP A 250 -6.05 -9.95 2.89
N ASN A 251 -5.43 -9.62 4.01
CA ASN A 251 -5.10 -10.59 5.04
C ASN A 251 -6.32 -10.91 5.94
N THR A 252 -6.20 -12.01 6.67
CA THR A 252 -7.11 -12.40 7.76
C THR A 252 -6.48 -12.11 9.13
N ALA A 253 -7.30 -11.74 10.12
CA ALA A 253 -6.87 -11.49 11.50
C ALA A 253 -6.53 -12.79 12.26
N ILE A 254 -5.46 -13.47 11.86
CA ILE A 254 -4.91 -14.69 12.49
C ILE A 254 -3.42 -14.56 12.75
N TRP A 255 -2.90 -15.27 13.76
CA TRP A 255 -1.51 -15.16 14.22
C TRP A 255 -0.47 -15.45 13.14
N ASP A 256 -0.73 -16.45 12.29
CA ASP A 256 0.15 -16.84 11.18
C ASP A 256 0.40 -15.69 10.18
N HIS A 257 -0.57 -14.79 10.01
CA HIS A 257 -0.41 -13.67 9.09
C HIS A 257 0.57 -12.59 9.60
N LEU A 258 0.84 -12.54 10.92
CA LEU A 258 1.89 -11.67 11.45
C LEU A 258 3.27 -12.11 10.95
N HIS A 259 3.56 -13.42 10.97
CA HIS A 259 4.81 -13.98 10.46
C HIS A 259 4.93 -13.78 8.95
N LYS A 260 3.86 -14.08 8.19
CA LYS A 260 3.83 -13.86 6.74
C LYS A 260 4.03 -12.39 6.35
N SER A 261 3.61 -11.44 7.20
CA SER A 261 3.87 -10.02 6.94
C SER A 261 5.36 -9.68 6.93
N ILE A 262 6.17 -10.32 7.79
CA ILE A 262 7.63 -10.15 7.82
C ILE A 262 8.23 -10.71 6.53
N ILE A 263 7.80 -11.91 6.14
CA ILE A 263 8.24 -12.57 4.91
C ILE A 263 7.92 -11.72 3.68
N GLY A 264 6.65 -11.30 3.51
CA GLY A 264 6.22 -10.48 2.38
C GLY A 264 7.01 -9.17 2.29
N THR A 265 7.18 -8.49 3.42
CA THR A 265 7.99 -7.26 3.50
C THR A 265 9.45 -7.47 3.09
N CYS A 266 10.02 -8.61 3.46
CA CYS A 266 11.37 -8.97 3.07
C CYS A 266 11.47 -9.41 1.62
N GLN A 267 10.45 -10.04 1.02
CA GLN A 267 10.48 -10.59 -0.34
C GLN A 267 10.34 -9.52 -1.42
N GLU A 268 9.62 -8.44 -1.16
CA GLU A 268 9.31 -7.37 -2.13
C GLU A 268 10.49 -6.41 -2.39
N LYS A 269 11.71 -6.96 -2.45
CA LYS A 269 12.97 -6.24 -2.73
C LYS A 269 13.02 -5.60 -4.12
N GLY A 270 12.18 -6.09 -5.05
CA GLY A 270 12.00 -5.51 -6.40
C GLY A 270 11.15 -4.23 -6.42
N LEU A 271 10.46 -3.91 -5.32
CA LEU A 271 9.85 -2.60 -5.07
C LEU A 271 10.76 -1.68 -4.25
N HIS A 272 11.72 -2.26 -3.52
CA HIS A 272 12.72 -1.52 -2.73
C HIS A 272 13.88 -0.98 -3.57
N SER A 273 13.97 -1.39 -4.84
CA SER A 273 14.94 -0.88 -5.78
C SER A 273 14.23 -0.07 -6.86
N TRP A 274 14.77 1.14 -7.09
CA TRP A 274 14.46 2.08 -8.16
C TRP A 274 13.29 3.03 -7.90
N ASP A 275 13.63 4.18 -7.32
CA ASP A 275 12.99 5.50 -7.41
C ASP A 275 11.74 5.86 -6.57
N ARG A 276 11.87 7.02 -5.89
CA ARG A 276 10.89 8.05 -5.51
C ARG A 276 9.65 7.79 -4.65
N GLN A 277 9.24 6.58 -4.24
CA GLN A 277 8.09 6.49 -3.31
C GLN A 277 7.94 5.20 -2.46
N ILE A 278 8.73 5.09 -1.40
CA ILE A 278 8.73 3.94 -0.45
C ILE A 278 7.82 4.23 0.79
N MET A 279 6.91 5.20 0.71
CA MET A 279 6.20 5.71 1.90
C MET A 279 5.06 4.78 2.39
N GLY A 280 4.60 3.82 1.57
CA GLY A 280 3.45 2.96 1.91
C GLY A 280 3.82 1.83 2.87
N TRP A 281 4.98 1.23 2.67
CA TRP A 281 5.45 0.06 3.41
C TRP A 281 5.69 0.32 4.89
N LEU A 282 6.31 1.45 5.21
CA LEU A 282 6.74 1.66 6.58
C LEU A 282 5.59 2.05 7.48
N GLY A 283 4.58 2.75 6.97
CA GLY A 283 3.32 2.95 7.69
C GLY A 283 2.72 1.63 8.13
N LEU A 284 2.72 0.66 7.21
CA LEU A 284 2.01 -0.62 7.29
C LEU A 284 2.77 -1.76 7.98
N GLY A 285 4.09 -1.89 7.83
CA GLY A 285 4.83 -3.05 8.37
C GLY A 285 4.96 -3.04 9.90
N LEU A 286 5.16 -1.85 10.49
CA LEU A 286 5.23 -1.69 11.94
C LEU A 286 3.85 -1.46 12.56
N SER A 287 2.86 -0.96 11.81
CA SER A 287 1.48 -1.08 12.24
C SER A 287 1.07 -2.55 12.17
N GLN A 288 1.15 -3.29 11.07
CA GLN A 288 0.69 -4.69 11.02
C GLN A 288 1.40 -5.62 12.02
N ALA A 289 2.68 -5.40 12.35
CA ALA A 289 3.38 -6.16 13.40
C ALA A 289 3.00 -5.79 14.84
N VAL A 290 2.37 -4.62 15.08
CA VAL A 290 2.09 -4.07 16.43
C VAL A 290 0.60 -3.68 16.65
N GLN A 291 -0.13 -3.47 15.56
CA GLN A 291 -1.45 -2.87 15.39
C GLN A 291 -2.05 -3.33 14.03
N PRO A 292 -2.88 -4.38 14.01
CA PRO A 292 -3.58 -4.87 12.81
C PRO A 292 -4.60 -3.88 12.19
N SER A 293 -4.52 -2.58 12.48
CA SER A 293 -5.58 -1.59 12.25
C SER A 293 -5.81 -1.20 10.78
N PHE A 294 -5.09 -1.80 9.82
CA PHE A 294 -5.15 -1.37 8.41
C PHE A 294 -6.15 -2.15 7.54
N SER A 295 -6.84 -3.15 8.07
CA SER A 295 -7.77 -3.95 7.28
C SER A 295 -8.98 -4.39 8.11
N ASN A 296 -10.01 -3.54 8.15
CA ASN A 296 -11.35 -4.02 8.46
C ASN A 296 -12.11 -4.22 7.16
N SER A 297 -12.43 -5.47 6.83
CA SER A 297 -13.54 -5.71 5.92
C SER A 297 -14.84 -5.21 6.59
N PHE A 298 -15.75 -4.66 5.78
CA PHE A 298 -17.04 -4.10 6.20
C PHE A 298 -17.88 -5.03 7.09
N LEU A 299 -17.60 -6.34 7.08
CA LEU A 299 -18.28 -7.38 7.86
C LEU A 299 -17.82 -7.50 9.32
N PHE A 300 -16.73 -6.84 9.72
CA PHE A 300 -16.13 -7.03 11.04
C PHE A 300 -16.25 -5.81 11.96
N GLN A 301 -16.14 -6.05 13.27
CA GLN A 301 -16.15 -4.98 14.27
C GLN A 301 -14.97 -4.04 14.09
N ARG A 302 -15.15 -2.77 14.47
CA ARG A 302 -14.06 -1.77 14.52
C ARG A 302 -12.87 -2.30 15.32
N GLN A 303 -11.66 -2.04 14.84
CA GLN A 303 -10.42 -2.48 15.50
C GLN A 303 -9.38 -1.36 15.61
N ASP A 304 -9.79 -0.10 15.39
CA ASP A 304 -8.92 1.05 15.59
C ASP A 304 -8.49 1.15 17.07
N PRO A 305 -7.33 1.75 17.38
CA PRO A 305 -6.82 1.77 18.75
C PRO A 305 -7.77 2.39 19.77
N ALA A 306 -8.61 3.35 19.38
CA ALA A 306 -9.52 4.04 20.29
C ALA A 306 -10.78 3.23 20.61
N PHE A 307 -11.12 2.22 19.80
CA PHE A 307 -12.25 1.33 20.04
C PHE A 307 -12.08 0.44 21.27
N TRP A 308 -10.85 0.08 21.61
CA TRP A 308 -10.51 -0.80 22.73
C TRP A 308 -10.49 -0.07 24.08
N ASN A 309 -10.06 -0.76 25.15
CA ASN A 309 -9.97 -0.18 26.49
C ASN A 309 -8.70 0.67 26.71
N SER A 310 -8.63 1.34 27.86
CA SER A 310 -7.50 2.22 28.23
C SER A 310 -6.14 1.49 28.22
N THR A 311 -6.10 0.21 28.60
CA THR A 311 -4.87 -0.60 28.54
C THR A 311 -4.33 -0.66 27.10
N PHE A 312 -5.20 -0.91 26.12
CA PHE A 312 -4.80 -0.93 24.70
C PHE A 312 -4.39 0.45 24.20
N HIS A 313 -5.06 1.51 24.67
CA HIS A 313 -4.71 2.90 24.34
C HIS A 313 -3.28 3.23 24.77
N ASP A 314 -2.90 2.84 25.99
CA ASP A 314 -1.58 3.13 26.55
C ASP A 314 -0.47 2.35 25.84
N ILE A 315 -0.70 1.07 25.56
CA ILE A 315 0.23 0.23 24.78
C ILE A 315 0.43 0.83 23.37
N SER A 316 -0.67 1.16 22.70
CA SER A 316 -0.67 1.77 21.36
C SER A 316 0.10 3.09 21.34
N ARG A 317 -0.12 3.94 22.34
CA ARG A 317 0.57 5.24 22.45
C ARG A 317 2.07 5.06 22.65
N ASN A 318 2.48 4.13 23.50
CA ASN A 318 3.89 3.89 23.79
C ASN A 318 4.66 3.47 22.52
N VAL A 319 4.18 2.43 21.83
CA VAL A 319 4.88 1.91 20.65
C VAL A 319 4.83 2.85 19.45
N LEU A 320 3.74 3.60 19.27
CA LEU A 320 3.69 4.66 18.26
C LEU A 320 4.67 5.79 18.58
N ASN A 321 4.86 6.17 19.85
CA ASN A 321 5.86 7.15 20.24
C ASN A 321 7.29 6.67 19.97
N ILE A 322 7.59 5.38 20.19
CA ILE A 322 8.90 4.79 19.81
C ILE A 322 9.11 4.93 18.30
N ARG A 323 8.11 4.53 17.51
CA ARG A 323 8.17 4.67 16.05
C ARG A 323 8.38 6.13 15.63
N TYR A 324 7.64 7.08 16.21
CA TYR A 324 7.78 8.52 15.88
C TYR A 324 9.14 9.07 16.31
N THR A 325 9.74 8.49 17.35
CA THR A 325 11.10 8.80 17.78
C THR A 325 12.11 8.45 16.69
N LEU A 326 11.94 7.30 16.06
CA LEU A 326 12.84 6.75 15.05
C LEU A 326 12.58 7.24 13.61
N LEU A 327 11.64 8.17 13.40
CA LEU A 327 11.33 8.68 12.06
C LEU A 327 12.53 9.29 11.31
N PRO A 328 13.47 10.03 11.93
CA PRO A 328 14.64 10.55 11.22
C PRO A 328 15.54 9.45 10.68
N TYR A 329 15.82 8.41 11.48
CA TYR A 329 16.56 7.23 11.03
C TYR A 329 15.81 6.54 9.90
N LEU A 330 14.51 6.32 10.08
CA LEU A 330 13.70 5.63 9.09
C LEU A 330 13.61 6.39 7.75
N TYR A 331 13.45 7.71 7.82
CA TYR A 331 13.39 8.58 6.65
C TYR A 331 14.73 8.64 5.91
N THR A 332 15.83 8.51 6.65
CA THR A 332 17.16 8.38 6.07
C THR A 332 17.33 7.05 5.34
N LEU A 333 16.86 5.93 5.91
CA LEU A 333 16.84 4.65 5.20
C LEU A 333 16.02 4.70 3.91
N LEU A 334 14.91 5.45 3.92
CA LEU A 334 14.09 5.65 2.73
C LEU A 334 14.81 6.45 1.66
N HIS A 335 15.56 7.48 2.06
CA HIS A 335 16.42 8.21 1.16
C HIS A 335 17.49 7.30 0.54
N ASP A 336 18.17 6.47 1.32
CA ASP A 336 19.21 5.57 0.81
C ASP A 336 18.66 4.49 -0.11
N ALA A 337 17.49 3.97 0.19
CA ALA A 337 16.80 3.04 -0.69
C ALA A 337 16.48 3.70 -2.04
N HIS A 338 16.02 4.95 -2.02
CA HIS A 338 15.80 5.73 -3.24
C HIS A 338 17.09 6.04 -4.01
N ALA A 339 18.12 6.56 -3.34
CA ALA A 339 19.32 7.10 -3.96
C ALA A 339 20.35 6.02 -4.35
N HIS A 340 20.38 4.91 -3.61
CA HIS A 340 21.43 3.88 -3.71
C HIS A 340 20.90 2.46 -3.90
N GLY A 341 19.56 2.26 -3.91
CA GLY A 341 18.97 0.92 -4.05
C GLY A 341 19.18 0.02 -2.82
N SER A 342 19.46 0.62 -1.66
CA SER A 342 19.55 -0.10 -0.38
C SER A 342 18.19 -0.63 0.07
N THR A 343 18.16 -1.61 0.99
CA THR A 343 16.90 -2.08 1.58
C THR A 343 16.58 -1.35 2.89
N VAL A 344 15.30 -1.07 3.13
CA VAL A 344 14.82 -0.49 4.40
C VAL A 344 14.53 -1.58 5.42
N VAL A 345 13.54 -2.44 5.15
CA VAL A 345 13.34 -3.67 5.91
C VAL A 345 14.30 -4.70 5.37
N ARG A 346 15.16 -5.21 6.23
CA ARG A 346 16.35 -5.96 5.84
C ARG A 346 16.41 -7.30 6.60
N PRO A 347 16.45 -8.44 5.90
CA PRO A 347 16.70 -9.73 6.53
C PRO A 347 18.07 -9.75 7.20
N LEU A 348 18.22 -10.48 8.29
CA LEU A 348 19.49 -10.57 9.01
C LEU A 348 20.64 -11.06 8.12
N LEU A 349 20.37 -12.00 7.20
CA LEU A 349 21.38 -12.55 6.29
C LEU A 349 22.04 -11.49 5.40
N HIS A 350 21.41 -10.34 5.17
CA HIS A 350 22.01 -9.26 4.36
C HIS A 350 23.18 -8.60 5.08
N GLU A 351 23.12 -8.51 6.41
CA GLU A 351 24.16 -7.90 7.25
C GLU A 351 25.16 -8.93 7.79
N PHE A 352 24.75 -10.20 7.84
CA PHE A 352 25.48 -11.27 8.53
C PHE A 352 25.58 -12.54 7.67
N VAL A 353 25.85 -12.39 6.37
CA VAL A 353 25.85 -13.50 5.39
C VAL A 353 26.81 -14.64 5.75
N GLU A 354 27.91 -14.34 6.45
CA GLU A 354 28.88 -15.35 6.90
C GLU A 354 28.31 -16.27 7.99
N ASP A 355 27.28 -15.82 8.70
CA ASP A 355 26.58 -16.57 9.72
C ASP A 355 25.40 -17.33 9.12
N ARG A 356 25.62 -18.60 8.79
CA ARG A 356 24.61 -19.45 8.12
C ARG A 356 23.32 -19.61 8.91
N VAL A 357 23.34 -19.39 10.23
CA VAL A 357 22.11 -19.42 11.04
C VAL A 357 21.13 -18.36 10.56
N THR A 358 21.63 -17.20 10.12
CA THR A 358 20.79 -16.08 9.67
C THR A 358 20.07 -16.31 8.35
N TRP A 359 20.46 -17.34 7.59
CA TRP A 359 19.87 -17.64 6.28
C TRP A 359 18.44 -18.17 6.40
N ASP A 360 18.15 -18.87 7.51
CA ASP A 360 16.87 -19.52 7.77
C ASP A 360 15.99 -18.73 8.76
N ILE A 361 16.42 -17.54 9.19
CA ILE A 361 15.66 -16.71 10.14
C ILE A 361 14.72 -15.77 9.39
N ASP A 362 13.41 -15.93 9.63
CA ASP A 362 12.35 -15.11 9.06
C ASP A 362 11.32 -14.60 10.10
N GLU A 363 11.51 -14.90 11.39
CA GLU A 363 10.66 -14.43 12.50
C GLU A 363 11.17 -13.11 13.14
N GLN A 364 12.28 -12.55 12.66
CA GLN A 364 12.85 -11.27 13.09
C GLN A 364 13.54 -10.57 11.93
N PHE A 365 13.64 -9.24 11.97
CA PHE A 365 14.17 -8.45 10.87
C PHE A 365 14.89 -7.18 11.35
N LEU A 366 15.61 -6.54 10.44
CA LEU A 366 16.29 -5.28 10.69
C LEU A 366 15.55 -4.11 10.01
N TRP A 367 15.63 -2.94 10.64
CA TRP A 367 15.51 -1.65 9.97
C TRP A 367 16.90 -1.15 9.62
N GLY A 368 17.19 -1.09 8.32
CA GLY A 368 18.52 -0.79 7.81
C GLY A 368 19.55 -1.79 8.36
N PRO A 369 20.78 -1.34 8.64
CA PRO A 369 21.81 -2.19 9.22
C PRO A 369 21.79 -2.25 10.76
N ALA A 370 21.04 -1.35 11.42
CA ALA A 370 21.33 -0.98 12.80
C ALA A 370 20.25 -1.32 13.85
N LEU A 371 18.98 -1.51 13.47
CA LEU A 371 17.91 -1.76 14.45
C LEU A 371 17.32 -3.16 14.24
N LEU A 372 17.53 -4.05 15.20
CA LEU A 372 16.95 -5.39 15.25
C LEU A 372 15.60 -5.39 15.96
N ILE A 373 14.60 -5.94 15.29
CA ILE A 373 13.22 -6.04 15.77
C ILE A 373 12.88 -7.52 15.96
N SER A 374 12.56 -7.90 17.19
CA SER A 374 12.25 -9.28 17.59
C SER A 374 10.80 -9.38 18.12
N PRO A 375 9.80 -9.54 17.22
CA PRO A 375 8.38 -9.50 17.59
C PRO A 375 7.87 -10.80 18.24
N VAL A 376 6.75 -10.70 18.97
CA VAL A 376 5.99 -11.88 19.42
C VAL A 376 4.95 -12.24 18.36
N LEU A 377 5.06 -13.44 17.78
CA LEU A 377 4.23 -13.87 16.65
C LEU A 377 3.24 -15.00 16.99
N LYS A 378 3.19 -15.44 18.25
CA LYS A 378 2.36 -16.58 18.69
C LYS A 378 1.42 -16.16 19.81
N GLN A 379 0.18 -16.66 19.74
CA GLN A 379 -0.84 -16.38 20.74
C GLN A 379 -0.36 -16.77 22.14
N ASN A 380 -0.69 -15.95 23.13
CA ASN A 380 -0.40 -16.16 24.56
C ASN A 380 1.09 -16.18 24.95
N ASN A 381 2.02 -16.10 24.00
CA ASN A 381 3.43 -15.96 24.32
C ASN A 381 3.68 -14.63 25.04
N ARG A 382 4.60 -14.67 26.01
CA ARG A 382 5.12 -13.51 26.75
C ARG A 382 6.66 -13.50 26.76
N SER A 383 7.25 -14.25 25.84
CA SER A 383 8.68 -14.31 25.58
C SER A 383 8.92 -14.60 24.10
N VAL A 384 10.10 -14.24 23.60
CA VAL A 384 10.52 -14.49 22.22
C VAL A 384 11.91 -15.12 22.21
N ASN A 385 12.09 -16.19 21.44
CA ASN A 385 13.41 -16.79 21.23
C ASN A 385 14.08 -16.13 20.02
N ALA A 386 14.87 -15.09 20.27
CA ALA A 386 15.50 -14.27 19.24
C ALA A 386 16.97 -14.65 19.04
N TYR A 387 17.45 -14.60 17.81
CA TYR A 387 18.86 -14.80 17.49
C TYR A 387 19.62 -13.47 17.50
N PHE A 388 20.80 -13.47 18.12
CA PHE A 388 21.71 -12.32 18.14
C PHE A 388 22.95 -12.64 17.31
N PRO A 389 23.12 -12.06 16.10
CA PRO A 389 24.32 -12.23 15.29
C PRO A 389 25.59 -11.69 15.97
N ASN A 390 26.76 -11.94 15.37
CA ASN A 390 28.05 -11.53 15.92
C ASN A 390 28.31 -10.01 15.88
N ALA A 391 27.64 -9.26 16.72
CA ALA A 391 27.84 -7.83 16.94
C ALA A 391 27.52 -7.48 18.41
N ARG A 392 27.81 -6.25 18.83
CA ARG A 392 27.22 -5.70 20.06
C ARG A 392 25.75 -5.37 19.80
N TRP A 393 24.90 -5.67 20.76
CA TRP A 393 23.48 -5.38 20.69
C TRP A 393 23.05 -4.70 21.98
N TYR A 394 22.67 -3.44 21.87
CA TYR A 394 22.17 -2.63 22.98
C TYR A 394 20.65 -2.71 23.02
N ASP A 395 20.06 -2.97 24.18
CA ASP A 395 18.62 -2.86 24.36
C ASP A 395 18.19 -1.39 24.17
N TYR A 396 17.23 -1.15 23.28
CA TYR A 396 16.76 0.19 22.93
C TYR A 396 16.09 0.93 24.09
N HIS A 397 15.51 0.19 25.04
CA HIS A 397 14.74 0.76 26.15
C HIS A 397 15.61 1.05 27.37
N THR A 398 16.66 0.26 27.60
CA THR A 398 17.53 0.41 28.78
C THR A 398 18.91 0.99 28.48
N ASP A 399 19.27 1.14 27.20
CA ASP A 399 20.59 1.59 26.73
C ASP A 399 21.76 0.69 27.19
N THR A 400 21.47 -0.57 27.56
CA THR A 400 22.49 -1.52 28.06
C THR A 400 22.91 -2.52 27.00
N ASP A 401 24.21 -2.83 26.94
CA ASP A 401 24.73 -3.94 26.13
C ASP A 401 24.20 -5.27 26.70
N THR A 402 23.54 -6.05 25.84
CA THR A 402 23.00 -7.35 26.19
C THR A 402 24.08 -8.41 26.43
N GLY A 403 25.27 -8.23 25.86
CA GLY A 403 26.36 -9.22 25.88
C GLY A 403 26.09 -10.46 25.01
N PHE A 404 24.98 -10.51 24.27
CA PHE A 404 24.61 -11.67 23.46
C PHE A 404 25.29 -11.66 22.10
N ARG A 405 25.90 -12.79 21.72
CA ARG A 405 26.57 -12.95 20.41
C ARG A 405 26.48 -14.37 19.88
N ARG A 406 26.16 -14.49 18.58
CA ARG A 406 26.01 -15.76 17.85
C ARG A 406 25.19 -16.81 18.61
N GLN A 407 24.08 -16.37 19.22
CA GLN A 407 23.27 -17.25 20.04
C GLN A 407 21.80 -16.87 20.01
N PHE A 408 20.95 -17.87 20.22
CA PHE A 408 19.55 -17.67 20.55
C PHE A 408 19.40 -17.30 22.02
N GLN A 409 18.47 -16.39 22.31
CA GLN A 409 18.12 -15.97 23.66
C GLN A 409 16.62 -15.87 23.79
N ASN A 410 16.11 -16.38 24.92
CA ASN A 410 14.70 -16.25 25.27
C ASN A 410 14.51 -14.93 26.05
N LEU A 411 14.02 -13.92 25.35
CA LEU A 411 13.80 -12.58 25.87
C LEU A 411 12.41 -12.47 26.50
N SER A 412 12.29 -11.71 27.59
CA SER A 412 10.99 -11.33 28.13
C SER A 412 10.25 -10.44 27.13
N ALA A 413 8.96 -10.69 26.91
CA ALA A 413 8.13 -9.93 25.99
C ALA A 413 6.70 -9.82 26.55
N PRO A 414 6.49 -9.09 27.67
CA PRO A 414 5.16 -8.85 28.20
C PRO A 414 4.28 -8.12 27.15
N LEU A 415 2.97 -8.09 27.37
CA LEU A 415 1.99 -7.65 26.37
C LEU A 415 2.25 -6.23 25.85
N GLU A 416 2.80 -5.38 26.70
CA GLU A 416 3.10 -3.98 26.50
C GLU A 416 4.50 -3.70 25.93
N HIS A 417 5.30 -4.75 25.66
CA HIS A 417 6.71 -4.61 25.32
C HIS A 417 7.10 -5.36 24.04
N ILE A 418 7.78 -4.66 23.14
CA ILE A 418 8.42 -5.22 21.96
C ILE A 418 9.95 -5.11 22.09
N ASN A 419 10.65 -6.20 21.81
CA ASN A 419 12.10 -6.27 21.90
C ASN A 419 12.75 -5.57 20.70
N LEU A 420 13.56 -4.55 21.00
CA LEU A 420 14.25 -3.71 20.03
C LEU A 420 15.71 -3.58 20.46
N HIS A 421 16.65 -3.81 19.53
CA HIS A 421 18.08 -3.74 19.84
C HIS A 421 18.84 -2.93 18.80
N ILE A 422 19.72 -2.05 19.24
CA ILE A 422 20.61 -1.26 18.38
C ILE A 422 21.95 -2.00 18.24
N ARG A 423 22.36 -2.22 17.00
CA ARG A 423 23.66 -2.80 16.65
C ARG A 423 24.77 -1.79 16.95
N GLY A 424 25.80 -2.22 17.68
CA GLY A 424 27.03 -1.43 17.86
C GLY A 424 27.69 -1.09 16.52
N GLY A 425 28.41 0.02 16.47
CA GLY A 425 29.00 0.57 15.26
C GLY A 425 28.10 1.57 14.54
N HIS A 426 26.90 1.85 15.06
CA HIS A 426 25.91 2.68 14.37
C HIS A 426 25.44 3.89 15.20
N ILE A 427 25.18 5.00 14.52
CA ILE A 427 24.57 6.21 15.10
C ILE A 427 23.17 6.39 14.52
N LEU A 428 22.15 6.38 15.39
CA LEU A 428 20.75 6.54 14.98
C LEU A 428 20.27 7.97 15.29
N PRO A 429 19.87 8.76 14.28
CA PRO A 429 19.17 10.01 14.51
C PRO A 429 17.72 9.75 14.93
N TRP A 430 17.28 10.48 15.95
CA TRP A 430 15.93 10.41 16.48
C TRP A 430 15.37 11.81 16.74
N GLN A 431 14.06 11.92 16.88
CA GLN A 431 13.39 13.19 17.17
C GLN A 431 12.33 13.00 18.23
N ARG A 432 12.10 13.98 19.11
CA ARG A 432 11.03 13.84 20.11
C ARG A 432 9.66 13.67 19.42
N PRO A 433 8.88 12.62 19.77
CA PRO A 433 7.64 12.29 19.07
C PRO A 433 6.54 13.33 19.35
N ALA A 434 5.53 13.35 18.49
CA ALA A 434 4.31 14.15 18.64
C ALA A 434 3.14 13.45 17.92
N ASN A 435 1.94 14.00 18.03
CA ASN A 435 0.73 13.38 17.47
C ASN A 435 0.72 13.32 15.92
N THR A 436 1.48 14.20 15.25
CA THR A 436 1.70 14.17 13.80
C THR A 436 3.13 14.60 13.46
N THR A 437 3.59 14.26 12.26
CA THR A 437 4.90 14.71 11.75
C THR A 437 4.97 16.23 11.58
N ALA A 438 3.85 16.91 11.34
CA ALA A 438 3.80 18.38 11.28
C ALA A 438 4.23 19.03 12.60
N TYR A 439 3.98 18.37 13.73
CA TYR A 439 4.46 18.81 15.05
C TYR A 439 5.80 18.19 15.41
N SER A 440 5.99 16.89 15.17
CA SER A 440 7.22 16.20 15.60
C SER A 440 8.46 16.81 14.92
N ARG A 441 8.35 17.22 13.65
CA ARG A 441 9.43 17.84 12.88
C ARG A 441 9.92 19.17 13.46
N LYS A 442 9.14 19.82 14.34
CA LYS A 442 9.51 21.06 15.04
C LYS A 442 10.22 20.80 16.37
N ASN A 443 10.22 19.55 16.83
CA ASN A 443 10.84 19.18 18.10
C ASN A 443 12.36 18.98 17.96
N PRO A 444 13.11 18.99 19.08
CA PRO A 444 14.54 18.70 19.07
C PRO A 444 14.88 17.33 18.48
N LEU A 445 15.96 17.30 17.70
CA LEU A 445 16.64 16.10 17.24
C LEU A 445 17.63 15.62 18.31
N GLY A 446 17.89 14.32 18.32
CA GLY A 446 18.93 13.69 19.12
C GLY A 446 19.64 12.59 18.33
N LEU A 447 20.73 12.09 18.91
CA LEU A 447 21.54 11.01 18.36
C LEU A 447 21.74 9.95 19.43
N THR A 448 21.55 8.68 19.06
CA THR A 448 21.97 7.54 19.86
C THR A 448 23.22 6.96 19.24
N VAL A 449 24.34 7.02 19.95
CA VAL A 449 25.65 6.54 19.49
C VAL A 449 25.93 5.17 20.12
N ALA A 450 25.69 4.10 19.38
CA ALA A 450 25.94 2.74 19.84
C ALA A 450 27.35 2.30 19.43
N LEU A 451 28.32 2.38 20.35
CA LEU A 451 29.71 2.02 20.08
C LEU A 451 29.87 0.51 19.86
N ASP A 452 30.71 0.10 18.92
CA ASP A 452 31.12 -1.30 18.76
C ASP A 452 32.23 -1.70 19.76
N ASP A 453 32.92 -2.81 19.50
CA ASP A 453 34.06 -3.28 20.30
C ASP A 453 35.32 -2.43 20.10
N ALA A 454 35.45 -1.76 18.95
CA ALA A 454 36.54 -0.85 18.62
C ALA A 454 36.28 0.57 19.13
N LEU A 455 35.19 0.80 19.86
CA LEU A 455 34.71 2.11 20.29
C LEU A 455 34.46 3.05 19.09
N PHE A 456 34.06 2.47 17.96
CA PHE A 456 33.69 3.19 16.75
C PHE A 456 32.17 3.17 16.58
N ALA A 457 31.65 4.23 15.93
CA ALA A 457 30.28 4.27 15.44
C ALA A 457 30.18 5.25 14.27
N GLU A 458 29.36 4.90 13.27
CA GLU A 458 29.05 5.75 12.14
C GLU A 458 27.54 5.81 11.87
N GLY A 459 27.10 6.91 11.28
CA GLY A 459 25.72 7.07 10.87
C GLY A 459 25.56 8.37 10.10
N HIS A 460 24.42 8.51 9.46
CA HIS A 460 24.11 9.70 8.68
C HIS A 460 22.64 10.07 8.87
N LEU A 461 22.30 11.30 8.48
CA LEU A 461 20.97 11.85 8.57
C LEU A 461 20.64 12.56 7.26
N TYR A 462 19.58 12.14 6.61
CA TYR A 462 18.94 12.89 5.53
C TYR A 462 17.76 13.69 6.09
N TRP A 463 17.71 14.98 5.76
CA TRP A 463 16.63 15.88 6.17
C TRP A 463 16.23 16.79 5.02
N ASP A 464 14.96 16.78 4.64
CA ASP A 464 14.39 17.70 3.64
C ASP A 464 13.15 18.40 4.21
N ASP A 465 12.39 19.12 3.37
CA ASP A 465 11.12 19.73 3.79
C ASP A 465 9.97 18.71 3.96
N GLY A 466 10.18 17.46 3.56
CA GLY A 466 9.25 16.34 3.68
C GLY A 466 8.18 16.26 2.60
N VAL A 467 8.09 17.24 1.68
CA VAL A 467 6.90 17.39 0.82
C VAL A 467 7.20 17.79 -0.62
N ARG A 468 8.32 18.46 -0.91
CA ARG A 468 8.58 18.94 -2.27
C ARG A 468 8.98 17.81 -3.21
N ILE A 469 8.58 17.99 -4.47
CA ILE A 469 9.02 17.18 -5.61
C ILE A 469 10.49 17.55 -5.88
N GLY A 470 11.39 16.56 -5.87
CA GLY A 470 12.78 16.81 -6.23
C GLY A 470 12.89 17.33 -7.66
N THR A 471 13.52 18.49 -7.85
CA THR A 471 13.88 19.00 -9.18
C THR A 471 14.86 18.02 -9.81
N ALA A 472 14.55 17.56 -11.02
CA ALA A 472 15.43 16.71 -11.82
C ALA A 472 16.74 17.42 -12.17
#